data_AF-A0A8J6V217-F1
#
_entry.id   AF-A0A8J6V217-F1
#
_cell.length_a   1.000
_cell.length_b   1.000
_cell.length_c   1.000
_cell.angle_alpha   90.00
_cell.angle_beta   90.00
_cell.angle_gamma   90.00
#
_symmetry.space_group_name_H-M   'P 1'
#
loop_
_entity.id
_entity.type
_entity.pdbx_description
1 polymer ?
#
loop_
_entity_poly.entity_id
_entity_poly.type
_entity_poly.pdbx_seq_one_letter_code
_entity_poly.pdbx_strand_id
1 'polypeptide(L)'
;MPSTQQSQPINNQATTTIDLPTLRLGQSGLAIRMLQRVLTCNGYYDQFLIDGIFGSRTDAAVKAFQQDHRLVADGIVGAKTWNELSKVSLEPGC
;
A
#
# COMPACT_ATOMS: atom_id res chain seq x y z
N MET A 1 17.99 10.24 -27.10
CA MET A 1 16.75 9.87 -26.35
C MET A 1 16.74 8.35 -26.29
N PRO A 2 16.76 7.68 -25.12
CA PRO A 2 15.71 7.74 -24.09
C PRO A 2 16.21 7.61 -22.61
N SER A 3 15.26 7.64 -21.67
CA SER A 3 15.28 7.07 -20.30
C SER A 3 16.01 7.83 -19.18
N THR A 4 15.42 8.94 -18.72
CA THR A 4 15.77 9.53 -17.42
C THR A 4 15.18 8.67 -16.30
N GLN A 5 16.06 7.87 -15.71
CA GLN A 5 15.87 7.12 -14.48
C GLN A 5 15.54 8.10 -13.34
N GLN A 6 14.30 8.10 -12.85
CA GLN A 6 13.96 8.83 -11.62
C GLN A 6 14.51 8.04 -10.43
N SER A 7 15.64 8.52 -9.96
CA SER A 7 16.39 8.09 -8.79
C SER A 7 15.49 7.94 -7.56
N GLN A 8 15.22 6.70 -7.18
CA GLN A 8 14.92 6.37 -5.79
C GLN A 8 16.26 6.39 -5.04
N PRO A 9 16.44 7.18 -3.97
CA PRO A 9 17.63 7.03 -3.13
C PRO A 9 17.60 5.64 -2.48
N ILE A 10 18.57 4.82 -2.87
CA ILE A 10 18.96 3.57 -2.19
C ILE A 10 19.56 3.92 -0.83
N ASN A 11 18.74 4.17 0.19
CA ASN A 11 19.25 4.37 1.54
C ASN A 11 19.03 3.14 2.40
N ASN A 12 20.13 2.42 2.63
CA ASN A 12 20.29 1.35 3.60
C ASN A 12 19.92 1.83 5.01
N GLN A 13 18.66 1.73 5.41
CA GLN A 13 18.27 1.87 6.81
C GLN A 13 17.74 0.54 7.35
N ALA A 14 18.68 -0.33 7.68
CA ALA A 14 18.49 -1.29 8.74
C ALA A 14 18.49 -0.53 10.07
N THR A 15 17.30 -0.20 10.61
CA THR A 15 17.15 0.22 12.00
C THR A 15 15.93 -0.45 12.61
N THR A 16 16.19 -1.57 13.28
CA THR A 16 15.57 -2.06 14.53
C THR A 16 14.46 -1.20 15.17
N THR A 17 13.28 -1.25 14.58
CA THR A 17 11.94 -1.01 15.17
C THR A 17 10.99 -1.43 14.04
N ILE A 18 9.83 -2.06 14.33
CA ILE A 18 8.89 -2.48 13.28
C ILE A 18 8.22 -1.22 12.71
N ASP A 19 8.99 -0.39 11.99
CA ASP A 19 8.53 0.81 11.31
C ASP A 19 8.07 0.36 9.93
N LEU A 20 6.76 0.23 9.78
CA LEU A 20 6.14 -0.25 8.54
C LEU A 20 6.51 0.73 7.41
N PRO A 21 7.22 0.28 6.35
CA PRO A 21 7.66 1.17 5.30
C PRO A 21 6.47 1.85 4.65
N THR A 22 6.58 3.16 4.48
CA THR A 22 5.54 3.95 3.82
C THR A 22 5.46 3.56 2.35
N LEU A 23 4.29 3.08 1.90
CA LEU A 23 4.08 2.70 0.49
C LEU A 23 3.45 3.85 -0.31
N ARG A 24 3.94 4.05 -1.53
CA ARG A 24 3.48 5.09 -2.47
C ARG A 24 3.52 4.62 -3.93
N LEU A 25 2.81 5.34 -4.79
CA LEU A 25 2.77 5.12 -6.24
C LEU A 25 4.18 4.96 -6.83
N GLY A 26 4.34 3.94 -7.68
CA GLY A 26 5.60 3.63 -8.36
C GLY A 26 6.55 2.72 -7.55
N GLN A 27 6.21 2.36 -6.31
CA GLN A 27 6.92 1.29 -5.60
C GLN A 27 6.42 -0.08 -6.06
N SER A 28 7.26 -1.10 -5.89
CA SER A 28 6.90 -2.51 -6.11
C SER A 28 7.59 -3.39 -5.06
N GLY A 29 6.97 -4.52 -4.72
CA GLY A 29 7.53 -5.46 -3.76
C GLY A 29 6.49 -6.24 -2.96
N LEU A 30 6.98 -7.08 -2.04
CA LEU A 30 6.14 -7.95 -1.21
C LEU A 30 5.16 -7.16 -0.34
N ALA A 31 5.59 -6.01 0.20
CA ALA A 31 4.73 -5.14 1.01
C ALA A 31 3.50 -4.65 0.23
N ILE A 32 3.64 -4.38 -1.07
CA ILE A 32 2.51 -3.96 -1.91
C ILE A 32 1.60 -5.12 -2.26
N ARG A 33 2.14 -6.33 -2.46
CA ARG A 33 1.30 -7.53 -2.60
C ARG A 33 0.44 -7.75 -1.37
N MET A 34 1.03 -7.58 -0.19
CA MET A 34 0.29 -7.66 1.08
C MET A 34 -0.79 -6.57 1.15
N LEU A 35 -0.44 -5.31 0.84
CA LEU A 35 -1.40 -4.22 0.78
C LEU A 35 -2.57 -4.52 -0.16
N GLN A 36 -2.31 -4.94 -1.40
CA GLN A 36 -3.33 -5.27 -2.39
C GLN A 36 -4.21 -6.42 -1.92
N ARG A 37 -3.64 -7.44 -1.27
CA ARG A 37 -4.40 -8.54 -0.66
C ARG A 37 -5.31 -8.04 0.46
N VAL A 38 -4.81 -7.18 1.34
CA VAL A 38 -5.64 -6.62 2.42
C VAL A 38 -6.74 -5.73 1.84
N LEU A 39 -6.44 -4.86 0.87
CA LEU A 39 -7.46 -4.05 0.18
C LEU A 39 -8.51 -4.93 -0.51
N THR A 40 -8.10 -6.07 -1.06
CA THR A 40 -9.03 -7.06 -1.65
C THR A 40 -9.97 -7.61 -0.58
N CYS A 41 -9.44 -7.95 0.58
CA CYS A 41 -10.23 -8.41 1.72
C CYS A 41 -11.20 -7.37 2.25
N ASN A 42 -10.84 -6.09 2.13
CA ASN A 42 -11.70 -4.97 2.47
C ASN A 42 -12.71 -4.63 1.35
N GLY A 43 -12.67 -5.33 0.20
CA GLY A 43 -13.55 -5.07 -0.94
C GLY A 43 -13.17 -3.85 -1.79
N TYR A 44 -12.00 -3.23 -1.55
CA TYR A 44 -11.52 -2.07 -2.30
C TYR A 44 -10.63 -2.43 -3.49
N TYR A 45 -10.19 -3.69 -3.61
CA TYR A 45 -9.29 -4.13 -4.66
C TYR A 45 -9.67 -5.50 -5.22
N ASP A 46 -9.22 -5.78 -6.43
CA ASP A 46 -9.49 -7.04 -7.09
C ASP A 46 -8.34 -8.03 -6.83
N GLN A 47 -8.70 -9.25 -6.38
CA GLN A 47 -7.74 -10.32 -6.10
C GLN A 47 -6.92 -10.73 -7.33
N PHE A 48 -7.47 -10.58 -8.53
CA PHE A 48 -6.80 -10.91 -9.78
C PHE A 48 -5.80 -9.83 -10.22
N LEU A 49 -5.82 -8.66 -9.59
CA LEU A 49 -4.93 -7.53 -9.89
C LEU A 49 -3.78 -7.39 -8.89
N ILE A 50 -3.53 -8.40 -8.05
CA ILE A 50 -2.42 -8.44 -7.10
C ILE A 50 -1.12 -8.77 -7.86
N ASP A 51 -0.47 -7.74 -8.38
CA ASP A 51 0.81 -7.81 -9.08
C ASP A 51 2.01 -7.45 -8.18
N GLY A 52 1.76 -6.79 -7.05
CA GLY A 52 2.78 -6.25 -6.17
C GLY A 52 3.34 -4.93 -6.63
N ILE A 53 2.63 -4.22 -7.49
CA ILE A 53 3.03 -2.92 -8.04
C ILE A 53 2.03 -1.87 -7.57
N PHE A 54 2.55 -0.77 -7.02
CA PHE A 54 1.73 0.35 -6.63
C PHE A 54 1.43 1.19 -7.87
N GLY A 55 0.46 0.74 -8.66
CA GLY A 55 -0.06 1.46 -9.83
C GLY A 55 -1.23 2.38 -9.49
N SER A 56 -1.80 2.99 -10.52
CA SER A 56 -2.98 3.88 -10.39
C SER A 56 -4.21 3.18 -9.80
N ARG A 57 -4.36 1.87 -10.04
CA ARG A 57 -5.46 1.07 -9.46
C ARG A 57 -5.28 0.91 -7.95
N THR A 58 -4.07 0.57 -7.51
CA THR A 58 -3.73 0.45 -6.09
C THR A 58 -3.89 1.80 -5.39
N ASP A 59 -3.46 2.90 -6.03
CA ASP A 59 -3.66 4.26 -5.52
C ASP A 59 -5.15 4.60 -5.33
N ALA A 60 -5.99 4.33 -6.33
CA ALA A 60 -7.43 4.58 -6.23
C ALA A 60 -8.07 3.76 -5.11
N ALA A 61 -7.69 2.49 -4.94
CA ALA A 61 -8.18 1.63 -3.88
C ALA A 61 -7.74 2.09 -2.49
N VAL A 62 -6.47 2.50 -2.34
CA VAL A 62 -5.95 3.06 -1.09
C VAL A 62 -6.69 4.34 -0.73
N LYS A 63 -6.92 5.24 -1.70
CA LYS A 63 -7.65 6.49 -1.47
C LYS A 63 -9.10 6.25 -1.08
N ALA A 64 -9.78 5.30 -1.74
CA ALA A 64 -11.13 4.91 -1.40
C ALA A 64 -11.21 4.37 0.03
N PHE A 65 -10.31 3.45 0.40
CA PHE A 65 -10.20 2.93 1.77
C PHE A 65 -9.95 4.05 2.78
N GLN A 66 -8.98 4.92 2.50
CA GLN A 66 -8.66 6.05 3.37
C GLN A 66 -9.86 6.98 3.55
N GLN A 67 -10.58 7.29 2.48
CA GLN A 67 -11.75 8.16 2.53
C GLN A 67 -12.89 7.55 3.34
N ASP A 68 -13.14 6.25 3.18
CA ASP A 68 -14.19 5.54 3.93
C ASP A 68 -13.88 5.48 5.44
N HIS A 69 -12.61 5.22 5.77
CA HIS A 69 -12.12 5.20 7.16
C HIS A 69 -11.81 6.60 7.73
N ARG A 70 -12.23 7.68 7.06
CA ARG A 70 -12.00 9.08 7.47
C ARG A 70 -10.53 9.43 7.72
N LEU A 71 -9.63 8.76 7.02
CA LEU A 71 -8.20 9.06 6.95
C LEU A 71 -7.93 10.08 5.84
N VAL A 72 -6.72 10.61 5.82
CA VAL A 72 -6.28 11.48 4.71
C VAL A 72 -6.04 10.60 3.48
N ALA A 73 -6.82 10.82 2.42
CA ALA A 73 -6.77 10.07 1.16
C ALA A 73 -5.61 10.54 0.25
N ASP A 74 -4.39 10.57 0.81
CA ASP A 74 -3.18 10.98 0.08
C ASP A 74 -2.67 9.88 -0.88
N GLY A 75 -3.22 8.66 -0.82
CA GLY A 75 -2.70 7.51 -1.56
C GLY A 75 -1.40 6.95 -0.98
N ILE A 76 -1.03 7.39 0.23
CA ILE A 76 0.18 6.98 0.95
C ILE A 76 -0.20 6.03 2.08
N VAL A 77 0.37 4.83 2.07
CA VAL A 77 0.14 3.82 3.11
C VAL A 77 1.25 3.90 4.15
N GLY A 78 1.06 4.77 5.14
CA GLY A 78 1.91 4.84 6.33
C GLY A 78 1.38 3.97 7.47
N ALA A 79 2.01 4.06 8.65
CA ALA A 79 1.63 3.28 9.83
C ALA A 79 0.15 3.41 10.23
N LYS A 80 -0.46 4.59 10.09
CA LYS A 80 -1.89 4.80 10.37
C LYS A 80 -2.78 4.01 9.41
N THR A 81 -2.48 4.07 8.11
CA THR A 81 -3.22 3.32 7.09
C THR A 81 -3.05 1.81 7.31
N TRP A 82 -1.83 1.36 7.61
CA TRP A 82 -1.55 -0.04 7.95
C TRP A 82 -2.32 -0.51 9.18
N ASN A 83 -2.45 0.33 10.20
CA ASN A 83 -3.19 0.00 11.42
C ASN A 83 -4.70 -0.14 11.17
N GLU A 84 -5.28 0.67 10.27
CA GLU A 84 -6.68 0.48 9.89
C GLU A 84 -6.87 -0.76 8.99
N LEU A 85 -5.96 -0.97 8.04
CA LEU A 85 -5.98 -2.16 7.18
C LEU A 85 -5.84 -3.45 7.99
N SER A 86 -5.00 -3.45 9.03
CA SER A 86 -4.82 -4.62 9.90
C SER A 86 -6.06 -4.91 10.75
N LYS A 87 -6.81 -3.88 11.18
CA LYS A 87 -8.08 -4.09 11.91
C LYS A 87 -9.09 -4.89 11.09
N VAL A 88 -9.18 -4.62 9.79
CA VAL A 88 -10.11 -5.37 8.94
C VAL A 88 -9.60 -6.79 8.67
N SER A 89 -8.28 -7.00 8.62
CA SER A 89 -7.70 -8.35 8.59
C SER A 89 -7.95 -9.16 9.88
N LEU A 90 -8.42 -8.54 10.97
CA LEU A 90 -8.75 -9.23 12.22
C LEU A 90 -10.22 -9.72 12.26
N GLU A 91 -11.07 -9.30 11.33
CA GLU A 91 -12.43 -9.85 11.20
C GLU A 91 -12.41 -11.08 10.25
N PRO A 92 -12.81 -12.28 10.73
CA PRO A 92 -12.74 -13.51 9.94
C PRO A 92 -13.80 -13.46 8.84
N GLY A 93 -13.33 -13.45 7.59
CA GLY A 93 -14.16 -13.19 6.41
C GLY A 93 -13.32 -12.96 5.16
N CYS A 94 -12.05 -12.63 5.38
CA CYS A 94 -10.91 -13.18 4.66
C CYS A 94 -10.13 -14.14 5.57
#